data_AF-A0A101JBB3-F1
#
_entry.id   AF-A0A101JBB3-F1
#
_cell.length_a   1.000
_cell.length_b   1.000
_cell.length_c   1.000
_cell.angle_alpha   90.00
_cell.angle_beta   90.00
_cell.angle_gamma   90.00
#
_symmetry.space_group_name_H-M   'P 1'
#
loop_
_entity.id
_entity.type
_entity.pdbx_description
1 polymer ?
#
loop_
_entity_poly.entity_id
_entity_poly.type
_entity_poly.pdbx_seq_one_letter_code
_entity_poly.pdbx_strand_id
1 'polypeptide(L)'
;MTTNATHNSGSTADLVSQAAAQISTLVRDELTLAKLELTEKGKRAGVGGGLFGAAAVLGWFGLGLLLTLAVVLLNLAWPLWLAVLVVMVVVFAAAAVAAVLGRSKLKAAVPPMPTDAVAGVQADVRTVKNAAQRGRHL
;
A
#
# COMPACT_ATOMS: atom_id res chain seq x y z
N MET A 1 -54.57 -0.84 -56.16
CA MET A 1 -53.42 0.07 -56.33
C MET A 1 -52.67 0.12 -55.00
N THR A 2 -51.47 -0.46 -55.00
CA THR A 2 -50.33 -0.27 -54.08
C THR A 2 -50.48 -0.45 -52.56
N THR A 3 -49.82 -1.52 -52.12
CA THR A 3 -49.25 -1.85 -50.81
C THR A 3 -48.38 -0.74 -50.21
N ASN A 4 -48.29 -0.65 -48.87
CA ASN A 4 -47.03 -0.32 -48.19
C ASN A 4 -47.08 -0.70 -46.70
N ALA A 5 -46.48 -1.84 -46.39
CA ALA A 5 -46.08 -2.25 -45.05
C ALA A 5 -44.55 -2.14 -44.98
N THR A 6 -44.02 -1.15 -44.27
CA THR A 6 -42.60 -1.06 -43.91
C THR A 6 -42.46 -0.49 -42.51
N HIS A 7 -42.48 -1.39 -41.52
CA HIS A 7 -42.20 -1.09 -40.12
C HIS A 7 -41.50 -2.30 -39.49
N ASN A 8 -40.19 -2.51 -39.75
CA ASN A 8 -39.43 -3.47 -38.92
C ASN A 8 -37.88 -3.44 -38.96
N SER A 9 -37.21 -2.32 -39.28
CA SER A 9 -35.73 -2.31 -39.34
C SER A 9 -35.06 -1.54 -38.19
N GLY A 10 -35.82 -0.93 -37.27
CA GLY A 10 -35.29 -0.13 -36.16
C GLY A 10 -35.19 -0.84 -34.80
N SER A 11 -35.99 -1.88 -34.54
CA SER A 11 -36.20 -2.34 -33.15
C SER A 11 -34.99 -3.02 -32.49
N THR A 12 -34.27 -3.92 -33.18
CA THR A 12 -33.14 -4.63 -32.56
C THR A 12 -31.91 -3.74 -32.41
N ALA A 13 -31.66 -2.85 -33.38
CA ALA A 13 -30.59 -1.86 -33.31
C ALA A 13 -30.83 -0.84 -32.17
N ASP A 14 -32.08 -0.41 -31.98
CA ASP A 14 -32.47 0.50 -30.90
C ASP A 14 -32.33 -0.15 -29.51
N LEU A 15 -32.65 -1.44 -29.37
CA LEU A 15 -32.46 -2.17 -28.11
C LEU A 15 -30.99 -2.37 -27.76
N VAL A 16 -30.15 -2.69 -28.75
CA VAL A 16 -28.69 -2.80 -28.55
C VAL A 16 -28.10 -1.45 -28.17
N SER A 17 -28.55 -0.37 -28.82
CA SER A 17 -28.15 1.00 -28.48
C SER A 17 -28.56 1.39 -27.06
N GLN A 18 -29.79 1.09 -26.64
CA GLN A 18 -30.27 1.32 -25.27
C GLN A 18 -29.54 0.48 -24.23
N ALA A 19 -29.24 -0.79 -24.52
CA ALA A 19 -28.49 -1.65 -23.62
C ALA A 19 -27.05 -1.15 -23.44
N ALA A 20 -26.38 -0.76 -24.54
CA ALA A 20 -25.06 -0.15 -24.49
C ALA A 20 -25.05 1.17 -23.70
N ALA A 21 -26.08 2.00 -23.89
CA ALA A 21 -26.24 3.24 -23.13
C ALA A 21 -26.42 2.97 -21.62
N GLN A 22 -27.26 1.99 -21.24
CA GLN A 22 -27.47 1.62 -19.84
C GLN A 22 -26.20 1.06 -19.18
N ILE A 23 -25.45 0.20 -19.89
CA ILE A 23 -24.17 -0.31 -19.40
C ILE A 23 -23.17 0.83 -19.21
N SER A 24 -23.10 1.78 -20.15
CA SER A 24 -22.24 2.96 -20.04
C SER A 24 -22.59 3.79 -18.81
N THR A 25 -23.88 4.01 -18.54
CA THR A 25 -24.37 4.72 -17.35
C THR A 25 -23.99 3.97 -16.07
N LEU A 26 -24.22 2.66 -16.01
CA LEU A 26 -23.88 1.84 -14.83
C LEU A 26 -22.37 1.89 -14.53
N VAL A 27 -21.52 1.75 -15.55
CA VAL A 27 -20.07 1.87 -15.39
C VAL A 27 -19.68 3.26 -14.89
N ARG A 28 -20.32 4.32 -15.38
CA ARG A 28 -20.08 5.70 -14.93
C ARG A 28 -20.46 5.88 -13.45
N ASP A 29 -21.56 5.29 -13.03
CA ASP A 29 -22.06 5.37 -11.65
C ASP A 29 -21.16 4.58 -10.70
N GLU A 30 -20.75 3.36 -11.07
CA GLU A 30 -19.84 2.53 -10.28
C GLU A 30 -18.48 3.21 -10.11
N LEU A 31 -17.96 3.85 -11.16
CA LEU A 31 -16.74 4.65 -11.09
C LEU A 31 -16.90 5.87 -10.17
N THR A 32 -18.08 6.49 -10.17
CA THR A 32 -18.36 7.64 -9.31
C THR A 32 -18.45 7.22 -7.85
N LEU A 33 -19.11 6.09 -7.57
CA LEU A 33 -19.19 5.49 -6.24
C LEU A 33 -17.80 5.06 -5.74
N ALA A 34 -17.02 4.36 -6.57
CA ALA A 34 -15.67 3.95 -6.25
C ALA A 34 -14.78 5.17 -5.94
N LYS A 35 -14.90 6.27 -6.70
CA LYS A 35 -14.18 7.52 -6.41
C LYS A 35 -14.56 8.11 -5.05
N LEU A 36 -15.86 8.12 -4.70
CA LEU A 36 -16.33 8.59 -3.41
C LEU A 36 -15.74 7.74 -2.27
N GLU A 37 -15.85 6.42 -2.40
CA GLU A 37 -15.35 5.49 -1.39
C GLU A 37 -13.83 5.55 -1.24
N LEU A 38 -13.09 5.63 -2.35
CA LEU A 38 -11.63 5.80 -2.35
C LEU A 38 -11.21 7.15 -1.73
N THR A 39 -11.96 8.22 -1.99
CA THR A 39 -11.70 9.53 -1.40
C THR A 39 -11.93 9.49 0.11
N GLU A 40 -13.01 8.87 0.56
CA GLU A 40 -13.32 8.75 1.98
C GLU A 40 -12.32 7.84 2.71
N LYS A 41 -12.01 6.67 2.14
CA LYS A 41 -10.95 5.78 2.63
C LYS A 41 -9.59 6.49 2.65
N GLY A 42 -9.26 7.21 1.58
CA GLY A 42 -8.03 7.99 1.45
C GLY A 42 -7.94 9.11 2.49
N LYS A 43 -9.03 9.82 2.76
CA LYS A 43 -9.08 10.86 3.81
C LYS A 43 -8.88 10.26 5.20
N ARG A 44 -9.56 9.16 5.52
CA ARG A 44 -9.41 8.47 6.81
C ARG A 44 -7.99 7.93 7.00
N ALA A 45 -7.45 7.28 5.96
CA ALA A 45 -6.07 6.80 5.95
C ALA A 45 -5.05 7.95 6.03
N GLY A 46 -5.31 9.07 5.36
CA GLY A 46 -4.45 10.25 5.34
C GLY A 46 -4.42 10.97 6.69
N VAL A 47 -5.57 11.16 7.34
CA VAL A 47 -5.63 11.72 8.70
C VAL A 47 -4.96 10.79 9.70
N GLY A 48 -5.26 9.48 9.64
CA GLY A 48 -4.63 8.49 10.51
C GLY A 48 -3.10 8.44 10.32
N GLY A 49 -2.63 8.39 9.08
CA GLY A 49 -1.22 8.41 8.73
C GLY A 49 -0.53 9.71 9.14
N GLY A 50 -1.19 10.86 8.94
CA GLY A 50 -0.69 12.17 9.37
C GLY A 50 -0.56 12.28 10.89
N LEU A 51 -1.57 11.85 11.64
CA LEU A 51 -1.53 11.82 13.11
C LEU A 51 -0.45 10.86 13.63
N PHE A 52 -0.29 9.68 13.01
CA PHE A 52 0.75 8.74 13.39
C PHE A 52 2.15 9.29 13.08
N GLY A 53 2.31 9.98 11.95
CA GLY A 53 3.54 10.70 11.61
C GLY A 53 3.85 11.81 12.61
N ALA A 54 2.87 12.62 12.98
CA ALA A 54 3.01 13.65 14.00
C ALA A 54 3.39 13.05 15.36
N ALA A 55 2.72 11.96 15.77
CA ALA A 55 3.03 11.23 17.00
C ALA A 55 4.46 10.67 16.98
N ALA A 56 4.94 10.15 15.85
CA ALA A 56 6.32 9.68 15.71
C ALA A 56 7.34 10.80 15.89
N VAL A 57 7.12 11.97 15.26
CA VAL A 57 7.98 13.15 15.40
C VAL A 57 7.98 13.68 16.84
N LEU A 58 6.80 13.87 17.42
CA LEU A 58 6.67 14.33 18.81
C LEU A 58 7.28 13.33 19.79
N GLY A 59 7.07 12.03 19.57
CA GLY A 59 7.67 10.96 20.35
C GLY A 59 9.20 10.96 20.26
N TRP A 60 9.77 11.25 19.09
CA TRP A 60 11.22 11.37 18.90
C TRP A 60 11.81 12.52 19.73
N PHE A 61 11.20 13.71 19.67
CA PHE A 61 11.62 14.84 20.50
C PHE A 61 11.39 14.58 21.99
N GLY A 62 10.25 13.99 22.36
CA GLY A 62 9.94 13.62 23.74
C GLY A 62 10.95 12.64 24.33
N LEU A 63 11.37 11.63 23.56
CA LEU A 63 12.43 10.71 23.97
C LEU A 63 13.76 11.45 24.21
N GLY A 64 14.14 12.37 23.31
CA GLY A 64 15.33 13.21 23.50
C GLY A 64 15.30 14.05 24.78
N LEU A 65 14.14 14.65 25.09
CA LEU A 65 13.95 15.39 26.35
C LEU A 65 14.03 14.48 27.57
N LEU A 66 13.44 13.28 27.52
CA LEU A 66 13.51 12.31 28.62
C LEU A 66 14.95 11.82 28.86
N LEU A 67 15.71 11.55 27.80
CA LEU A 67 17.12 11.16 27.93
C LEU A 67 17.97 12.31 28.49
N THR A 68 17.69 13.54 28.05
CA THR A 68 18.36 14.74 28.59
C THR A 68 18.04 14.91 30.08
N LEU A 69 16.77 14.76 30.46
CA LEU A 69 16.35 14.80 31.86
C LEU A 69 17.04 13.72 32.69
N ALA A 70 17.17 12.49 32.17
CA ALA A 70 17.88 11.42 32.84
C ALA A 70 19.35 11.77 33.10
N VAL A 71 20.04 12.37 32.12
CA VAL A 71 21.40 12.88 32.29
C VAL A 71 21.46 13.96 33.37
N VAL A 72 20.56 14.94 33.32
CA VAL A 72 20.50 16.03 34.32
C VAL A 72 20.31 15.47 35.72
N LEU A 73 19.39 14.52 35.91
CA LEU A 73 19.13 13.89 37.20
C LEU A 73 20.32 13.07 37.71
N LEU A 74 20.99 12.30 36.84
CA LEU A 74 22.21 11.56 37.23
C LEU A 74 23.37 12.51 37.57
N ASN A 75 23.43 13.66 36.90
CA ASN A 75 24.45 14.68 37.16
C ASN A 75 24.33 15.31 38.56
N LEU A 76 23.21 15.14 39.28
CA LEU A 76 23.11 15.55 40.69
C LEU A 76 23.98 14.66 41.60
N ALA A 77 24.21 13.41 41.22
CA ALA A 77 24.98 12.45 42.00
C ALA A 77 26.40 12.26 41.44
N TRP A 78 26.57 12.27 40.12
CA TRP A 78 27.81 11.93 39.41
C TRP A 78 28.29 13.10 38.53
N PRO A 79 29.58 13.15 38.13
CA PRO A 79 30.05 14.10 37.12
C PRO A 79 29.33 13.92 35.78
N LEU A 80 29.12 15.02 35.05
CA LEU A 80 28.37 15.05 33.79
C LEU A 80 28.84 13.99 32.78
N TRP A 81 30.15 13.82 32.61
CA TRP A 81 30.71 12.87 31.65
C TRP A 81 30.29 11.42 31.97
N LEU A 82 30.21 11.07 33.25
CA LEU A 82 29.82 9.74 33.69
C LEU A 82 28.30 9.55 33.57
N ALA A 83 27.52 10.58 33.90
CA ALA A 83 26.06 10.59 33.69
C ALA A 83 25.70 10.35 32.22
N VAL A 84 26.35 11.08 31.30
CA VAL A 84 26.17 10.89 29.85
C VAL A 84 26.56 9.49 29.42
N LEU A 85 27.72 8.97 29.89
CA LEU A 85 28.19 7.63 29.52
C LEU A 85 27.21 6.53 29.94
N VAL A 86 26.66 6.58 31.15
CA VAL A 86 25.67 5.61 31.62
C VAL A 86 24.43 5.63 30.74
N VAL A 87 23.86 6.80 30.50
CA VAL A 87 22.65 6.93 29.69
C VAL A 87 22.92 6.44 28.26
N MET A 88 24.09 6.73 27.68
CA MET A 88 24.49 6.18 26.38
C MET A 88 24.51 4.66 26.38
N VAL A 89 25.16 4.03 27.36
CA VAL A 89 25.24 2.56 27.45
C VAL A 89 23.84 1.93 27.53
N VAL A 90 22.95 2.49 28.35
CA VAL A 90 21.57 2.01 28.49
C VAL A 90 20.80 2.14 27.17
N VAL A 91 20.90 3.28 26.50
CA VAL A 91 20.22 3.53 25.22
C VAL A 91 20.75 2.60 24.11
N PHE A 92 22.07 2.42 24.01
CA PHE A 92 22.66 1.51 23.02
C PHE A 92 22.30 0.05 23.28
N ALA A 93 22.24 -0.37 24.55
CA ALA A 93 21.77 -1.71 24.91
C ALA A 93 20.30 -1.91 24.50
N ALA A 94 19.43 -0.94 24.81
CA ALA A 94 18.02 -0.98 24.39
C ALA A 94 17.88 -0.98 22.86
N ALA A 95 18.67 -0.18 22.15
CA ALA A 95 18.69 -0.14 20.70
C ALA A 95 19.16 -1.47 20.09
N ALA A 96 20.17 -2.11 20.65
CA ALA A 96 20.64 -3.42 20.21
C ALA A 96 19.54 -4.49 20.38
N VAL A 97 18.86 -4.51 21.53
CA VAL A 97 17.74 -5.42 21.79
C VAL A 97 16.60 -5.16 20.80
N ALA A 98 16.22 -3.90 20.60
CA ALA A 98 15.18 -3.52 19.65
C ALA A 98 15.56 -3.90 18.21
N ALA A 99 16.81 -3.74 17.81
CA ALA A 99 17.30 -4.14 16.48
C ALA A 99 17.22 -5.66 16.27
N VAL A 100 17.58 -6.46 17.27
CA VAL A 100 17.49 -7.93 17.21
C VAL A 100 16.02 -8.39 17.12
N LEU A 101 15.15 -7.83 17.96
CA LEU A 101 13.70 -8.14 17.94
C LEU A 101 13.03 -7.66 16.66
N GLY A 102 13.37 -6.46 16.18
CA GLY A 102 12.86 -5.91 14.93
C GLY A 102 13.27 -6.78 13.74
N ARG A 103 14.53 -7.24 13.71
CA ARG A 103 15.02 -8.13 12.66
C ARG A 103 14.26 -9.46 12.63
N SER A 104 13.92 -10.04 13.78
CA SER A 104 13.15 -11.30 13.81
C SER A 104 11.71 -11.11 13.31
N LYS A 105 11.08 -9.98 13.65
CA LYS A 105 9.74 -9.62 13.13
C LYS A 105 9.74 -9.35 11.64
N LEU A 106 10.74 -8.63 11.11
CA LEU A 106 10.88 -8.39 9.67
C LEU A 106 11.12 -9.69 8.89
N LYS A 107 11.95 -10.60 9.42
CA LYS A 107 12.15 -11.93 8.82
C LYS A 107 10.88 -12.79 8.80
N ALA A 108 9.99 -12.63 9.78
CA ALA A 108 8.73 -13.35 9.83
C ALA A 108 7.64 -12.71 8.95
N ALA A 109 7.67 -11.38 8.78
CA ALA A 109 6.67 -10.63 8.02
C ALA A 109 6.96 -10.56 6.52
N VAL A 110 8.21 -10.78 6.11
CA VAL A 110 8.60 -10.87 4.70
C VAL A 110 8.79 -12.36 4.36
N PRO A 111 7.84 -13.01 3.65
CA PRO A 111 8.08 -14.34 3.11
C PRO A 111 9.35 -14.27 2.24
N PRO A 112 10.28 -15.25 2.31
CA PRO A 112 11.28 -15.40 1.26
C PRO A 112 10.52 -15.38 -0.06
N MET A 113 10.93 -14.52 -1.01
CA MET A 113 10.24 -14.28 -2.31
C MET A 113 9.31 -15.44 -2.68
N PRO A 114 7.98 -15.22 -2.85
CA PRO A 114 7.05 -16.30 -3.12
C PRO A 114 7.54 -17.06 -4.35
N THR A 115 8.14 -18.22 -4.09
CA THR A 115 8.91 -18.97 -5.09
C THR A 115 7.95 -19.46 -6.17
N ASP A 116 6.71 -19.72 -5.76
CA ASP A 116 5.58 -20.07 -6.61
C ASP A 116 5.12 -18.92 -7.52
N ALA A 117 5.13 -17.67 -7.02
CA ALA A 117 4.77 -16.51 -7.83
C ALA A 117 5.84 -16.21 -8.89
N VAL A 118 7.12 -16.37 -8.53
CA VAL A 118 8.23 -16.24 -9.49
C VAL A 118 8.22 -17.40 -10.48
N ALA A 119 7.88 -18.62 -10.06
CA ALA A 119 7.74 -19.78 -10.93
C ALA A 119 6.58 -19.64 -11.93
N GLY A 120 5.43 -19.11 -11.49
CA GLY A 120 4.27 -18.82 -12.35
C GLY A 120 4.60 -17.78 -13.43
N VAL A 121 5.25 -16.68 -13.06
CA VAL A 121 5.68 -15.65 -14.02
C VAL A 121 6.70 -16.21 -15.02
N GLN A 122 7.63 -17.07 -14.58
CA GLN A 122 8.57 -17.74 -15.49
C GLN A 122 7.87 -18.71 -16.45
N ALA A 123 6.85 -19.43 -15.99
CA ALA A 123 6.04 -20.33 -16.82
C ALA A 123 5.24 -19.55 -17.88
N ASP A 124 4.68 -18.40 -17.50
CA ASP A 124 3.95 -17.53 -18.42
C ASP A 124 4.87 -16.93 -19.48
N VAL A 125 6.06 -16.43 -19.09
CA VAL A 125 7.06 -15.92 -20.03
C VAL A 125 7.55 -17.01 -20.99
N ARG A 126 7.73 -18.25 -20.51
CA ARG A 126 8.09 -19.39 -21.37
C ARG A 126 6.98 -19.72 -22.38
N THR A 127 5.72 -19.65 -21.97
CA THR A 127 4.57 -19.92 -22.84
C THR A 127 4.45 -18.88 -23.94
N VAL A 128 4.60 -17.60 -23.60
CA VAL A 128 4.60 -16.50 -24.57
C VAL A 128 5.78 -16.61 -25.54
N LYS A 129 7.00 -16.92 -25.05
CA LYS A 129 8.19 -17.10 -25.89
C LYS A 129 8.04 -18.26 -26.87
N ASN A 130 7.50 -19.39 -26.42
CA ASN A 130 7.26 -20.57 -27.25
C ASN A 130 6.13 -20.36 -28.28
N ALA A 131 5.13 -19.52 -27.97
CA ALA A 131 4.10 -19.11 -28.92
C ALA A 131 4.68 -18.18 -30.01
N ALA A 132 5.51 -17.21 -29.61
CA ALA A 132 6.17 -16.28 -30.52
C ALA A 132 7.18 -16.95 -31.46
N GLN A 133 7.95 -17.93 -30.97
CA GLN A 133 8.88 -18.70 -31.82
C GLN A 133 8.16 -19.63 -32.80
N ARG A 134 7.03 -20.24 -32.42
CA ARG A 134 6.22 -21.08 -33.33
C ARG A 134 5.54 -20.26 -34.43
N GLY A 135 5.08 -19.05 -34.13
CA GLY A 135 4.53 -18.14 -35.14
C GLY A 135 5.56 -17.59 -36.14
N ARG A 136 6.86 -17.79 -35.91
CA ARG A 136 7.95 -17.31 -36.79
C ARG A 136 8.43 -18.36 -37.80
N HIS A 137 7.85 -19.56 -37.76
CA HIS A 137 8.15 -20.69 -38.66
C HIS A 137 6.96 -21.07 -39.57
N LEU A 138 5.89 -20.26 -39.55
CA LEU A 138 4.81 -20.24 -40.55
C LEU A 138 4.96 -18.98 -41.39
#